data_AF-A0A6N9YT88-F1
#
_entry.id   AF-A0A6N9YT88-F1
#
_cell.length_a   1.000
_cell.length_b   1.000
_cell.length_c   1.000
_cell.angle_alpha   90.00
_cell.angle_beta   90.00
_cell.angle_gamma   90.00
#
_symmetry.space_group_name_H-M   'P 1'
#
loop_
_entity.id
_entity.type
_entity.pdbx_description
1 polymer ?
#
loop_
_entity_poly.entity_id
_entity_poly.type
_entity_poly.pdbx_seq_one_letter_code
_entity_poly.pdbx_strand_id
1 'polypeptide(L)'
;MVDRSRFMGIDPEQTREASQQMDASAENLGGMVKMLGAMLESVYWQGDDATRFMSDWNGSLRPELDRATESIRENATELSRRAQMQEEASR
;
A
#
# COMPACT_ATOMS: atom_id res chain seq x y z
N MET A 1 10.55 0.11 -37.77
CA MET A 1 10.99 1.31 -37.03
C MET A 1 9.73 1.87 -36.38
N VAL A 2 9.56 1.64 -35.07
CA VAL A 2 8.35 2.10 -34.36
C VAL A 2 8.53 3.58 -34.07
N ASP A 3 7.65 4.41 -34.62
CA ASP A 3 7.67 5.85 -34.46
C ASP A 3 7.30 6.23 -33.01
N ARG A 4 8.30 6.72 -32.27
CA ARG A 4 8.15 7.18 -30.87
C ARG A 4 7.51 8.56 -30.76
N SER A 5 7.15 9.20 -31.89
CA SER A 5 6.58 10.55 -31.92
C SER A 5 5.08 10.61 -31.60
N ARG A 6 4.37 9.48 -31.45
CA ARG A 6 2.94 9.44 -31.08
C ARG A 6 2.64 9.10 -29.61
N PHE A 7 3.65 8.72 -28.82
CA PHE A 7 3.50 8.38 -27.40
C PHE A 7 4.16 9.45 -26.51
N MET A 8 3.53 10.62 -26.37
CA MET A 8 3.83 11.52 -25.24
C MET A 8 2.89 11.14 -24.09
N GLY A 9 3.31 10.21 -23.22
CA GLY A 9 2.49 9.72 -22.11
C GLY A 9 3.20 8.67 -21.26
N ILE A 10 2.58 8.29 -20.14
CA ILE A 10 3.01 7.17 -19.29
C ILE A 10 2.77 5.84 -20.02
N ASP A 11 3.63 4.83 -19.83
CA ASP A 11 3.43 3.49 -20.43
C ASP A 11 2.28 2.75 -19.69
N PRO A 12 1.14 2.45 -20.35
CA PRO A 12 -0.01 1.81 -19.69
C PRO A 12 0.25 0.41 -19.14
N GLU A 13 1.19 -0.34 -19.71
CA GLU A 13 1.52 -1.69 -19.26
C GLU A 13 2.35 -1.63 -17.98
N GLN A 14 3.47 -0.90 -18.02
CA GLN A 14 4.31 -0.68 -16.82
C GLN A 14 3.54 -0.03 -15.67
N THR A 15 2.59 0.86 -15.99
CA THR A 15 1.74 1.52 -15.00
C THR A 15 0.78 0.53 -14.31
N ARG A 16 0.22 -0.43 -15.06
CA ARG A 16 -0.62 -1.49 -14.50
C ARG A 16 0.19 -2.44 -13.62
N GLU A 17 1.38 -2.82 -14.05
CA GLU A 17 2.29 -3.65 -13.24
C GLU A 17 2.64 -2.96 -11.93
N ALA A 18 3.00 -1.67 -11.98
CA ALA A 18 3.28 -0.89 -10.78
C ALA A 18 2.07 -0.80 -9.83
N SER A 19 0.86 -0.58 -10.36
CA SER A 19 -0.38 -0.61 -9.57
C SER A 19 -0.57 -1.95 -8.84
N GLN A 20 -0.41 -3.06 -9.55
CA GLN A 20 -0.57 -4.40 -8.96
C GLN A 20 0.46 -4.67 -7.86
N GLN A 21 1.71 -4.23 -8.07
CA GLN A 21 2.76 -4.34 -7.07
C GLN A 21 2.48 -3.50 -5.83
N MET A 22 1.90 -2.31 -6.00
CA MET A 22 1.48 -1.46 -4.88
C MET A 22 0.36 -2.11 -4.08
N ASP A 23 -0.67 -2.65 -4.73
CA ASP A 23 -1.78 -3.36 -4.08
C ASP A 23 -1.26 -4.56 -3.27
N ALA A 24 -0.41 -5.40 -3.86
CA ALA A 24 0.19 -6.54 -3.16
C ALA A 24 1.03 -6.10 -1.95
N SER A 25 1.74 -4.97 -2.07
CA SER A 25 2.54 -4.42 -0.96
C SER A 25 1.65 -3.92 0.18
N ALA A 26 0.52 -3.28 -0.15
CA ALA A 26 -0.46 -2.84 0.84
C ALA A 26 -1.12 -4.02 1.56
N GLU A 27 -1.47 -5.09 0.84
CA GLU A 27 -2.00 -6.32 1.44
C GLU A 27 -0.99 -6.97 2.40
N ASN A 28 0.27 -7.07 1.98
CA ASN A 28 1.34 -7.61 2.82
C ASN A 28 1.54 -6.77 4.09
N LEU A 29 1.58 -5.44 3.97
CA LEU A 29 1.72 -4.54 5.11
C LEU A 29 0.55 -4.70 6.08
N GLY A 30 -0.69 -4.66 5.58
CA GLY A 30 -1.88 -4.86 6.41
C GLY A 30 -1.91 -6.24 7.08
N GLY A 31 -1.42 -7.27 6.41
CA GLY A 31 -1.23 -8.61 6.98
C GLY A 31 -0.24 -8.62 8.15
N MET A 32 0.92 -7.96 7.98
CA MET A 32 1.93 -7.83 9.05
C MET A 32 1.38 -7.07 10.26
N VAL A 33 0.65 -5.97 10.06
CA VAL A 33 0.02 -5.20 11.15
C VAL A 33 -0.93 -6.07 11.97
N LYS A 34 -1.79 -6.84 11.30
CA LYS A 34 -2.73 -7.76 11.96
C LYS A 34 -2.00 -8.86 12.73
N MET A 35 -0.97 -9.46 12.13
CA MET A 35 -0.17 -10.50 12.76
C MET A 35 0.54 -9.98 14.01
N LEU A 36 1.14 -8.79 13.94
CA LEU A 36 1.79 -8.15 15.09
C LEU A 36 0.78 -7.83 16.20
N GLY A 37 -0.38 -7.29 15.85
CA GLY A 37 -1.46 -7.04 16.82
C GLY A 37 -1.87 -8.32 17.56
N ALA A 38 -2.14 -9.41 16.83
CA ALA A 38 -2.51 -10.69 17.43
C ALA A 38 -1.39 -11.28 18.30
N MET A 39 -0.13 -11.15 17.86
CA MET A 39 1.02 -11.58 18.65
C MET A 39 1.11 -10.81 19.98
N LEU A 40 0.99 -9.49 19.94
CA LEU A 40 1.04 -8.62 21.12
C LEU A 40 -0.07 -8.95 22.13
N GLU A 41 -1.25 -9.33 21.66
CA GLU A 41 -2.36 -9.77 22.52
C GLU A 41 -2.13 -11.16 23.13
N SER A 42 -1.36 -12.02 22.47
CA SER A 42 -1.13 -13.41 22.89
C SER A 42 0.02 -13.60 23.90
N VAL A 43 0.99 -12.69 23.90
CA VAL A 43 2.20 -12.81 24.73
C VAL A 43 1.93 -12.31 26.14
N TYR A 44 2.36 -13.07 27.14
CA TYR A 44 2.39 -12.60 28.53
C TYR A 44 3.54 -11.60 28.71
N TRP A 45 3.26 -10.33 28.41
CA TRP A 45 4.20 -9.22 28.56
C TRP A 45 3.65 -8.20 29.56
N GLN A 46 4.41 -7.95 30.63
CA GLN A 46 3.99 -7.09 31.75
C GLN A 46 5.09 -6.10 32.14
N GLY A 47 4.69 -5.08 32.89
CA GLY A 47 5.56 -4.01 33.38
C GLY A 47 5.31 -2.68 32.66
N ASP A 48 6.03 -1.65 33.10
CA ASP A 48 5.84 -0.29 32.60
C ASP A 48 6.16 -0.17 31.10
N ASP A 49 7.19 -0.87 30.63
CA ASP A 49 7.58 -0.85 29.22
C ASP A 49 6.55 -1.54 28.32
N ALA A 50 5.97 -2.66 28.78
CA ALA A 50 4.87 -3.33 28.10
C ALA A 50 3.66 -2.39 27.96
N THR A 51 3.33 -1.70 29.05
CA THR A 51 2.21 -0.76 29.10
C THR A 51 2.43 0.41 28.14
N ARG A 52 3.63 1.00 28.15
CA ARG A 52 4.01 2.11 27.24
C ARG A 52 3.95 1.68 25.79
N PHE A 53 4.58 0.56 25.44
CA PHE A 53 4.57 0.09 24.06
C PHE A 53 3.16 -0.26 23.58
N MET A 54 2.33 -0.93 24.40
CA MET A 54 0.95 -1.23 24.02
C MET A 54 0.12 0.04 23.84
N SER A 55 0.39 1.09 24.62
CA SER A 55 -0.20 2.42 24.42
C SER A 55 0.25 3.03 23.09
N ASP A 56 1.55 3.03 22.79
CA ASP A 56 2.11 3.59 21.55
C ASP A 56 1.62 2.82 20.31
N TRP A 57 1.58 1.49 20.41
CA TRP A 57 1.09 0.60 19.37
C TRP A 57 -0.36 0.92 19.01
N ASN A 58 -1.25 0.95 20.01
CA ASN A 58 -2.68 1.18 19.79
C ASN A 58 -3.01 2.65 19.47
N GLY A 59 -2.23 3.59 20.02
CA GLY A 59 -2.49 5.02 19.90
C GLY A 59 -1.91 5.67 18.64
N SER A 60 -0.76 5.19 18.15
CA SER A 60 -0.04 5.82 17.03
C SER A 60 0.37 4.83 15.95
N LEU A 61 1.17 3.81 16.30
CA LEU A 61 1.87 3.00 15.30
C LEU A 61 0.91 2.21 14.40
N ARG A 62 -0.04 1.48 14.99
CA ARG A 62 -1.03 0.73 14.22
C ARG A 62 -1.91 1.67 13.35
N PRO A 63 -2.51 2.75 13.88
CA PRO A 63 -3.23 3.71 13.06
C PRO A 63 -2.41 4.35 11.93
N GLU A 64 -1.11 4.58 12.13
CA GLU A 64 -0.21 5.08 11.08
C GLU A 64 0.01 4.05 9.97
N LEU A 65 0.25 2.79 10.33
CA LEU A 65 0.44 1.71 9.38
C LEU A 65 -0.84 1.36 8.61
N ASP A 66 -2.00 1.43 9.28
CA ASP A 66 -3.30 1.27 8.64
C ASP A 66 -3.55 2.39 7.62
N ARG A 67 -3.24 3.65 7.97
CA ARG A 67 -3.32 4.80 7.04
C ARG A 67 -2.35 4.68 5.86
N ALA A 68 -1.13 4.21 6.11
CA ALA A 68 -0.15 3.98 5.04
C ALA A 68 -0.63 2.90 4.07
N THR A 69 -1.20 1.81 4.59
CA THR A 69 -1.79 0.73 3.80
C THR A 69 -2.91 1.24 2.90
N GLU A 70 -3.82 2.07 3.44
CA GLU A 70 -4.92 2.66 2.67
C GLU A 70 -4.39 3.61 1.59
N SER A 71 -3.45 4.49 1.93
CA SER A 71 -2.88 5.42 0.95
C SER A 71 -2.19 4.71 -0.22
N ILE A 72 -1.50 3.59 0.03
CA ILE A 72 -0.90 2.80 -1.04
C ILE A 72 -1.98 2.23 -1.98
N ARG A 73 -3.09 1.71 -1.44
CA ARG A 73 -4.22 1.18 -2.24
C ARG A 73 -4.93 2.26 -3.05
N GLU A 74 -5.17 3.42 -2.45
CA GLU A 74 -5.76 4.57 -3.16
C GLU A 74 -4.89 4.99 -4.34
N ASN A 75 -3.57 5.09 -4.11
CA ASN A 75 -2.62 5.44 -5.15
C ASN A 75 -2.51 4.36 -6.24
N ALA A 76 -2.55 3.07 -5.87
CA ALA A 76 -2.60 1.96 -6.82
C ALA A 76 -3.84 2.05 -7.71
N THR A 77 -5.02 2.24 -7.11
CA THR A 77 -6.29 2.40 -7.83
C THR A 77 -6.23 3.57 -8.81
N GLU A 78 -5.71 4.72 -8.38
CA GLU A 78 -5.54 5.89 -9.25
C GLU A 78 -4.54 5.63 -10.38
N LEU A 79 -3.46 4.90 -10.12
CA LEU A 79 -2.46 4.54 -11.13
C LEU A 79 -3.05 3.61 -12.19
N SER A 80 -3.80 2.59 -11.79
CA SER A 80 -4.57 1.72 -12.69
C SER A 80 -5.56 2.50 -13.55
N ARG A 81 -6.31 3.43 -12.94
CA ARG A 81 -7.24 4.32 -13.66
C ARG A 81 -6.52 5.15 -14.72
N ARG A 82 -5.34 5.70 -14.39
CA ARG A 82 -4.52 6.47 -15.35
C ARG A 82 -4.01 5.63 -16.51
N ALA A 83 -3.60 4.38 -16.26
CA ALA A 83 -3.20 3.46 -17.31
C ALA A 83 -4.37 3.21 -18.29
N GLN A 84 -5.57 2.98 -17.77
CA GLN A 84 -6.76 2.77 -18.59
C GLN A 84 -7.08 4.00 -19.46
N MET A 85 -7.09 5.21 -18.85
CA MET A 85 -7.34 6.45 -19.59
C MET A 85 -6.31 6.69 -20.69
N GLN A 86 -5.03 6.37 -20.43
CA GLN A 86 -3.97 6.50 -21.43
C GLN A 86 -4.16 5.50 -22.59
N GLU A 87 -4.56 4.26 -22.31
CA GLU A 87 -4.85 3.27 -23.34
C GLU A 87 -6.04 3.71 -24.22
N GLU A 88 -7.10 4.24 -23.62
CA GLU A 88 -8.27 4.77 -24.33
C GLU A 88 -7.93 5.99 -25.19
N ALA A 89 -7.09 6.91 -24.70
CA ALA A 89 -6.67 8.10 -25.43
C ALA A 89 -5.68 7.80 -26.58
N SER A 90 -4.97 6.66 -26.52
CA SER A 90 -3.97 6.27 -27.52
C SER A 90 -4.53 5.37 -28.63
N ARG A 91 -5.79 4.95 -28.53
CA ARG A 91 -6.53 4.23 -29.57
C ARG A 91 -7.05 5.18 -30.64
#